data_AF-A0A5P0JD52-F1
#
_entry.id   AF-A0A5P0JD52-F1
#
_cell.length_a   1.000
_cell.length_b   1.000
_cell.length_c   1.000
_cell.angle_alpha   90.00
_cell.angle_beta   90.00
_cell.angle_gamma   90.00
#
_symmetry.space_group_name_H-M   'P 1'
#
loop_
_entity.id
_entity.type
_entity.pdbx_description
1 polymer ?
#
loop_
_entity_poly.entity_id
_entity_poly.type
_entity_poly.pdbx_seq_one_letter_code
_entity_poly.pdbx_strand_id
1 'polypeptide(L)' 'MANIEIRQETPTAFYIKVHDTDNVAIIVNDNGLKAGTRFPDGLELIEHIPQGHKVALLDIPANGEIIRYGEV' A
#
# COMPACT_ATOMS: atom_id res chain seq x y z
N MET A 1 17.25 15.23 32.37
CA MET A 1 16.11 15.10 31.43
C MET A 1 16.19 13.69 30.86
N ALA A 2 15.12 12.89 30.98
CA ALA A 2 15.15 11.52 30.49
C ALA A 2 14.95 11.54 28.96
N ASN A 3 15.86 10.91 28.23
CA ASN A 3 15.70 10.67 26.79
C ASN A 3 14.68 9.54 26.61
N ILE A 4 13.46 9.88 26.23
CA ILE A 4 12.43 8.90 25.89
C ILE A 4 12.57 8.56 24.40
N GLU A 5 12.81 7.29 24.09
CA GLU A 5 12.77 6.75 22.73
C GLU A 5 11.46 5.98 22.53
N ILE A 6 10.67 6.36 21.53
CA ILE A 6 9.50 5.58 21.10
C ILE A 6 9.95 4.72 19.92
N ARG A 7 9.95 3.41 20.10
CA ARG A 7 10.27 2.43 19.04
C ARG A 7 8.98 1.80 18.55
N GLN A 8 8.80 1.80 17.23
CA GLN A 8 7.71 1.06 16.60
C GLN A 8 8.07 -0.43 16.56
N GLU A 9 7.06 -1.29 16.63
CA GLU A 9 7.24 -2.68 16.25
C GLU A 9 7.63 -2.76 14.77
N THR A 10 8.38 -3.80 14.40
CA THR A 10 8.75 -4.04 13.01
C THR A 10 7.49 -4.12 12.15
N PRO A 11 7.32 -3.26 11.13
CA PRO A 11 6.11 -3.28 10.32
C PRO A 11 5.97 -4.60 9.58
N THR A 12 4.75 -5.13 9.52
CA THR A 12 4.44 -6.41 8.87
C THR A 12 3.56 -6.23 7.64
N ALA A 13 3.38 -5.02 7.13
CA ALA A 13 2.57 -4.73 5.95
C ALA A 13 3.26 -3.64 5.14
N PHE A 14 3.55 -3.93 3.87
CA PHE A 14 4.21 -2.99 2.98
C PHE A 14 3.52 -2.94 1.61
N TYR A 15 3.55 -1.76 1.01
CA TYR A 15 3.36 -1.60 -0.42
C TYR A 15 4.51 -0.78 -1.00
N ILE A 16 4.76 -0.90 -2.30
CA ILE A 16 5.71 -0.08 -3.04
C ILE A 16 4.97 0.73 -4.10
N LYS A 17 4.95 2.05 -3.90
CA LYS A 17 4.56 3.06 -4.90
C LYS A 17 5.86 3.57 -5.55
N VAL A 18 5.96 3.54 -6.88
CA VAL A 18 7.23 3.83 -7.56
C VAL A 18 7.36 5.29 -7.93
N HIS A 19 6.28 5.89 -8.43
CA HIS A 19 6.25 7.28 -8.87
C HIS A 19 5.12 8.05 -8.17
N ASP A 20 5.30 9.35 -7.95
CA ASP A 20 4.35 10.17 -7.19
C ASP A 20 2.96 10.24 -7.82
N THR A 21 2.88 10.15 -9.15
CA THR A 21 1.61 10.13 -9.90
C THR A 21 0.92 8.77 -9.93
N ASP A 22 1.54 7.71 -9.39
CA ASP A 22 0.94 6.37 -9.39
C ASP A 22 -0.34 6.36 -8.56
N ASN A 23 -1.38 5.73 -9.10
CA ASN A 23 -2.64 5.45 -8.39
C ASN A 23 -2.78 3.98 -7.98
N VAL A 24 -1.71 3.20 -8.18
CA VAL A 24 -1.55 1.82 -7.72
C VAL A 24 -0.20 1.63 -7.03
N ALA A 25 -0.13 0.66 -6.13
CA ALA A 25 1.12 0.20 -5.52
C ALA A 25 1.20 -1.33 -5.54
N ILE A 26 2.38 -1.90 -5.29
CA ILE A 26 2.58 -3.35 -5.21
C ILE A 26 2.63 -3.81 -3.76
N ILE A 27 1.84 -4.83 -3.40
CA ILE A 27 1.90 -5.44 -2.06
C ILE A 27 3.16 -6.28 -1.88
N VAL A 28 3.84 -6.12 -0.74
CA VAL A 28 5.10 -6.82 -0.42
C VAL A 28 5.01 -7.48 0.95
N ASN A 29 4.42 -8.68 0.97
CA ASN A 29 4.31 -9.53 2.16
C ASN A 29 4.16 -10.99 1.74
N ASP A 30 4.87 -11.90 2.41
CA ASP A 30 4.73 -13.33 2.18
C ASP A 30 3.26 -13.76 2.32
N ASN A 31 2.75 -14.50 1.34
CA ASN A 31 1.34 -14.90 1.20
C ASN A 31 0.33 -13.74 0.95
N GLY A 32 0.83 -12.53 0.68
CA GLY A 32 0.00 -11.35 0.45
C GLY A 32 -0.56 -10.75 1.73
N LEU A 33 -1.51 -9.84 1.57
CA LEU A 33 -2.19 -9.16 2.68
C LEU A 33 -3.69 -9.44 2.64
N LYS A 34 -4.27 -9.65 3.81
CA LYS A 34 -5.70 -9.91 3.97
C LYS A 34 -6.52 -8.61 3.95
N ALA A 35 -7.82 -8.74 3.67
CA ALA A 35 -8.79 -7.67 3.87
C ALA A 35 -8.72 -7.12 5.32
N GLY A 36 -8.97 -5.82 5.46
CA GLY A 36 -8.86 -5.06 6.71
C GLY A 36 -7.42 -4.70 7.12
N THR A 37 -6.41 -5.04 6.31
CA THR A 37 -5.03 -4.56 6.56
C THR A 37 -4.96 -3.07 6.32
N ARG A 38 -4.41 -2.32 7.28
CA ARG A 38 -4.32 -0.85 7.27
C ARG A 38 -2.90 -0.37 7.12
N PHE A 39 -2.73 0.72 6.40
CA PHE A 39 -1.48 1.45 6.25
C PHE A 39 -1.54 2.82 6.96
N PRO A 40 -0.38 3.42 7.31
CA PRO A 40 -0.31 4.68 8.03
C PRO A 40 -0.95 5.88 7.30
N ASP A 41 -1.11 5.79 5.97
CA ASP A 41 -1.72 6.80 5.11
C ASP A 41 -3.27 6.75 5.11
N GLY A 42 -3.86 5.77 5.79
CA GLY A 42 -5.31 5.56 5.84
C GLY A 42 -5.83 4.55 4.83
N LEU A 43 -4.98 3.96 3.97
CA LEU A 43 -5.40 2.90 3.05
C LEU A 43 -5.79 1.63 3.84
N GLU A 44 -6.95 1.06 3.51
CA GLU A 44 -7.43 -0.22 4.05
C GLU A 44 -7.77 -1.16 2.89
N LEU A 45 -7.22 -2.38 2.92
CA LEU A 45 -7.55 -3.40 1.92
C LEU A 45 -8.99 -3.88 2.09
N ILE A 46 -9.77 -3.86 1.01
CA ILE A 46 -11.15 -4.40 1.01
C ILE A 46 -11.19 -5.91 0.73
N GLU A 47 -10.11 -6.48 0.18
CA GLU A 47 -10.00 -7.89 -0.19
C GLU A 47 -8.58 -8.42 0.06
N HIS A 48 -8.37 -9.73 -0.14
CA HIS A 48 -7.02 -10.30 -0.11
C HIS A 48 -6.26 -9.92 -1.38
N ILE A 49 -5.03 -9.45 -1.22
CA ILE A 49 -4.14 -9.11 -2.33
C ILE A 49 -2.87 -9.96 -2.23
N PRO A 50 -2.59 -10.84 -3.20
CA PRO A 50 -1.37 -11.63 -3.24
C PRO A 50 -0.11 -10.77 -3.28
N GLN A 51 1.01 -11.34 -2.83
CA GLN A 51 2.31 -10.70 -2.97
C GLN A 51 2.60 -10.35 -4.45
N GLY A 52 3.16 -9.17 -4.70
CA GLY A 52 3.53 -8.74 -6.05
C GLY A 52 2.35 -8.23 -6.90
N HIS A 53 1.11 -8.30 -6.39
CA HIS A 53 -0.07 -7.77 -7.07
C HIS A 53 -0.30 -6.29 -6.75
N LYS A 54 -1.06 -5.64 -7.63
CA LYS A 54 -1.43 -4.23 -7.49
C LYS A 54 -2.56 -4.06 -6.47
N VAL A 55 -2.45 -3.02 -5.65
CA VAL A 55 -3.53 -2.43 -4.85
C VAL A 55 -3.81 -1.03 -5.40
N ALA A 56 -5.09 -0.66 -5.46
CA ALA A 56 -5.48 0.72 -5.79
C ALA A 56 -5.23 1.63 -4.58
N LEU A 57 -4.60 2.78 -4.79
CA LEU A 57 -4.32 3.77 -3.74
C LEU A 57 -5.45 4.77 -3.54
N LEU A 58 -6.39 4.80 -4.50
CA LEU A 58 -7.52 5.71 -4.58
C LEU A 58 -8.62 5.07 -5.44
N ASP A 59 -9.83 5.60 -5.35
CA ASP A 59 -10.93 5.17 -6.21
C ASP A 59 -10.64 5.52 -7.68
N ILE A 60 -10.54 4.49 -8.52
CA ILE A 60 -10.36 4.66 -9.97
C ILE A 60 -11.74 4.51 -10.62
N PRO A 61 -12.30 5.57 -11.25
CA PRO A 61 -13.60 5.48 -11.90
C PRO A 61 -13.55 4.51 -13.09
N ALA A 62 -14.73 4.05 -13.53
CA ALA A 62 -14.82 3.28 -14.77
C ALA A 62 -14.22 4.08 -15.95
N ASN A 63 -13.37 3.45 -16.75
CA ASN A 63 -12.56 4.07 -17.80
C ASN A 63 -11.49 5.07 -17.30
N GLY A 64 -11.22 5.14 -16.00
CA GLY A 64 -10.09 5.88 -15.45
C GLY A 64 -8.76 5.19 -15.77
N GLU A 65 -7.70 5.99 -15.84
CA GLU A 65 -6.34 5.50 -16.11
C GLU A 65 -5.79 4.75 -14.90
N ILE A 66 -5.05 3.67 -15.15
CA ILE A 66 -4.26 2.97 -14.13
C ILE A 66 -2.82 3.44 -14.33
N ILE A 67 -2.26 4.16 -13.37
CA ILE A 67 -0.94 4.81 -13.51
C ILE A 67 0.08 4.08 -12.64
N ARG A 68 1.14 3.55 -13.27
CA ARG A 68 2.27 2.91 -12.58
C ARG A 68 3.59 3.29 -13.26
N TYR A 69 4.63 3.56 -12.48
CA TYR A 69 5.88 4.16 -12.98
C TYR A 69 5.66 5.54 -13.65
N GLY A 70 4.55 6.21 -13.35
CA GLY A 70 4.16 7.46 -14.00
C GLY A 70 3.57 7.31 -15.39
N GLU A 71 3.31 6.08 -15.84
CA GLU A 71 2.77 5.75 -17.16
C GLU A 71 1.41 5.07 -17.04
N VAL A 72 0.56 5.20 -18.07
CA VAL A 72 -0.75 4.53 -18.19
C VAL A 72 -0.60 3.10 -18.73
#